data_AF-A0A956JCH4-F1
#
_entry.id   AF-A0A956JCH4-F1
#
_cell.length_a   1.000
_cell.length_b   1.000
_cell.length_c   1.000
_cell.angle_alpha   90.00
_cell.angle_beta   90.00
_cell.angle_gamma   90.00
#
_symmetry.space_group_name_H-M   'P 1'
#
loop_
_entity.id
_entity.type
_entity.pdbx_description
1 polymer ?
#
loop_
_entity_poly.entity_id
_entity_poly.type
_entity_poly.pdbx_seq_one_letter_code
_entity_poly.pdbx_strand_id
1 'polypeptide(L)'
;MDGRLRRARVAPVGILLLLMGCAGGEPGGGFSGPGFTFGGPGGDAGDSNDATGSGGTGPDSGVSTGDGSGGVDDGPPPGCTPMPELCNGLDDDCDGVPDDDDPEGGAACNTGMPGECADGVMTCAGGALECAPLSAGVAEVCNGLDDDCDGTPDNGDPGGGGACNTGMPGICSDGTNSCVGGVLSCVPDQVAGAEICNGQDDDCDGAIDDGNPGGGSACGTGQPGICAAGTNTCVSGMITCQANNAPVAEICGNGLDDDCDSTVDDGCGCPFGLCSVSGSPMVNGCDPCVSSVCAADPYCCSTAWDSACVNEVETVCGQADCVGSSCAHLVCSTGVALTSGCHSCVSTICLFDSYCCTTAWDSTCVNEVASYCGLTCP
;
A
#
# COMPACT_ATOMS: atom_id res chain seq x y z
N MET A 1 -2.39 53.72 14.28
CA MET A 1 -1.50 52.56 14.09
C MET A 1 -1.85 51.99 12.73
N ASP A 2 -0.94 52.19 11.78
CA ASP A 2 -1.04 51.82 10.37
C ASP A 2 -1.21 50.31 10.15
N GLY A 3 -1.98 49.96 9.11
CA GLY A 3 -2.15 48.57 8.68
C GLY A 3 -2.79 48.45 7.30
N ARG A 4 -2.14 49.01 6.26
CA ARG A 4 -2.53 48.81 4.85
C ARG A 4 -2.24 47.36 4.44
N LEU A 5 -3.28 46.58 4.14
CA LEU A 5 -3.15 45.33 3.38
C LEU A 5 -3.58 45.54 1.94
N ARG A 6 -2.62 45.32 1.03
CA ARG A 6 -2.75 45.45 -0.42
C ARG A 6 -3.52 44.24 -0.97
N ARG A 7 -4.58 44.49 -1.75
CA ARG A 7 -5.23 43.47 -2.59
C ARG A 7 -4.28 43.07 -3.71
N ALA A 8 -3.78 41.83 -3.69
CA ALA A 8 -3.14 41.20 -4.83
C ALA A 8 -4.23 40.70 -5.80
N ARG A 9 -4.19 41.17 -7.05
CA ARG A 9 -5.01 40.67 -8.15
C ARG A 9 -4.43 39.33 -8.60
N VAL A 10 -5.23 38.27 -8.56
CA VAL A 10 -4.94 36.99 -9.21
C VAL A 10 -5.39 37.09 -10.67
N ALA A 11 -4.46 36.86 -11.60
CA ALA A 11 -4.73 36.73 -13.04
C ALA A 11 -5.10 35.27 -13.35
N PRO A 12 -5.95 35.01 -14.37
CA PRO A 12 -6.29 33.64 -14.75
C PRO A 12 -5.16 33.06 -15.63
N VAL A 13 -4.65 31.89 -15.27
CA VAL A 13 -3.77 31.09 -16.14
C VAL A 13 -4.67 30.16 -16.96
N GLY A 14 -4.66 30.39 -18.28
CA GLY A 14 -5.39 29.60 -19.25
C GLY A 14 -4.84 28.18 -19.38
N ILE A 15 -5.76 27.23 -19.50
CA ILE A 15 -5.54 25.84 -19.85
C ILE A 15 -4.97 25.79 -21.28
N LEU A 16 -3.71 25.36 -21.40
CA LEU A 16 -3.07 25.02 -22.66
C LEU A 16 -3.17 23.51 -22.86
N LEU A 17 -4.13 23.11 -23.69
CA LEU A 17 -4.32 21.77 -24.20
C LEU A 17 -3.24 21.47 -25.26
N LEU A 18 -2.35 20.51 -25.02
CA LEU A 18 -1.47 19.94 -26.05
C LEU A 18 -1.70 18.43 -26.15
N LEU A 19 -2.37 18.04 -27.23
CA LEU A 19 -2.38 16.70 -27.81
C LEU A 19 -1.31 16.63 -28.91
N MET A 20 -0.49 15.58 -28.90
CA MET A 20 0.31 14.96 -29.98
C MET A 20 1.46 14.20 -29.30
N GLY A 21 1.81 12.93 -29.54
CA GLY A 21 1.52 12.01 -30.64
C GLY A 21 2.82 11.27 -31.01
N CYS A 22 2.88 9.96 -30.71
CA CYS A 22 3.68 8.86 -31.29
C CYS A 22 5.18 9.00 -31.66
N ALA A 23 6.00 8.07 -31.12
CA ALA A 23 7.00 7.19 -31.78
C ALA A 23 7.70 6.35 -30.68
N GLY A 24 7.97 5.04 -30.72
CA GLY A 24 8.10 4.08 -31.81
C GLY A 24 9.59 3.79 -32.11
N GLY A 25 10.16 2.68 -31.61
CA GLY A 25 11.30 1.99 -32.25
C GLY A 25 12.59 1.73 -31.43
N GLU A 26 12.65 0.54 -30.83
CA GLU A 26 13.74 -0.48 -30.89
C GLU A 26 15.16 -0.31 -30.27
N PRO A 27 15.85 -1.44 -29.96
CA PRO A 27 16.96 -1.55 -29.00
C PRO A 27 18.35 -1.71 -29.65
N GLY A 28 19.41 -1.50 -28.88
CA GLY A 28 20.79 -1.77 -29.32
C GLY A 28 21.76 -1.88 -28.15
N GLY A 29 22.32 -3.09 -27.97
CA GLY A 29 23.44 -3.35 -27.06
C GLY A 29 24.78 -2.81 -27.58
N GLY A 30 25.78 -2.79 -26.70
CA GLY A 30 27.14 -2.41 -27.08
C GLY A 30 28.09 -2.41 -25.89
N PHE A 31 28.88 -3.47 -25.81
CA PHE A 31 30.07 -3.65 -24.99
C PHE A 31 31.03 -2.45 -25.05
N SER A 32 31.72 -2.15 -23.93
CA SER A 32 33.16 -1.89 -23.88
C SER A 32 33.67 -1.60 -22.46
N GLY A 33 34.51 -2.50 -21.93
CA GLY A 33 35.65 -2.10 -21.07
C GLY A 33 36.77 -1.47 -21.94
N PRO A 34 38.00 -1.19 -21.43
CA PRO A 34 38.62 -1.67 -20.19
C PRO A 34 39.35 -0.58 -19.35
N GLY A 35 39.92 -0.97 -18.20
CA GLY A 35 40.91 -0.19 -17.43
C GLY A 35 40.94 -0.63 -15.97
N PHE A 36 41.73 -1.62 -15.56
CA PHE A 36 43.14 -1.50 -15.16
C PHE A 36 43.47 -0.19 -14.43
N THR A 37 43.53 -0.22 -13.10
CA THR A 37 44.70 0.28 -12.33
C THR A 37 44.74 -0.33 -10.92
N PHE A 38 45.98 -0.56 -10.50
CA PHE A 38 46.46 -1.17 -9.26
C PHE A 38 46.26 -0.31 -8.02
N GLY A 39 46.11 -0.96 -6.87
CA GLY A 39 46.28 -0.35 -5.54
C GLY A 39 45.88 -1.30 -4.40
N GLY A 40 46.75 -2.25 -4.05
CA GLY A 40 46.72 -2.92 -2.73
C GLY A 40 47.73 -2.25 -1.77
N PRO A 41 48.06 -2.86 -0.61
CA PRO A 41 47.19 -3.61 0.30
C PRO A 41 47.42 -3.19 1.78
N GLY A 42 46.64 -3.74 2.72
CA GLY A 42 46.89 -3.64 4.15
C GLY A 42 46.28 -4.84 4.87
N GLY A 43 47.06 -5.93 4.97
CA GLY A 43 46.72 -7.11 5.75
C GLY A 43 47.32 -7.04 7.16
N ASP A 44 46.62 -7.66 8.10
CA ASP A 44 47.06 -7.91 9.48
C ASP A 44 46.73 -9.36 9.85
N ALA A 45 47.50 -9.91 10.79
CA ALA A 45 47.60 -11.30 11.27
C ALA A 45 48.42 -12.23 10.34
N GLY A 46 49.56 -12.78 10.74
CA GLY A 46 49.94 -13.34 12.05
C GLY A 46 50.03 -14.86 11.86
N ASP A 47 51.23 -15.38 11.58
CA ASP A 47 52.07 -16.16 12.52
C ASP A 47 51.48 -17.57 12.76
N SER A 48 52.13 -18.71 12.51
CA SER A 48 53.46 -19.11 12.05
C SER A 48 53.30 -20.55 11.56
N ASN A 49 53.94 -20.93 10.44
CA ASN A 49 54.19 -22.34 10.13
C ASN A 49 55.62 -22.52 9.65
N ASP A 50 56.17 -23.61 10.17
CA ASP A 50 57.56 -23.96 10.29
C ASP A 50 58.13 -24.61 9.02
N ALA A 51 59.39 -24.27 8.79
CA ALA A 51 60.45 -24.84 7.98
C ALA A 51 60.15 -25.75 6.75
N THR A 52 60.55 -25.23 5.58
CA THR A 52 61.32 -26.03 4.60
C THR A 52 62.57 -25.25 4.15
N GLY A 53 63.72 -25.94 4.05
CA GLY A 53 64.68 -25.70 2.97
C GLY A 53 65.99 -24.94 3.25
N SER A 54 67.03 -25.70 3.61
CA SER A 54 68.34 -25.73 2.93
C SER A 54 69.27 -24.50 2.91
N GLY A 55 70.42 -24.61 3.57
CA GLY A 55 71.59 -23.78 3.33
C GLY A 55 72.84 -24.37 3.97
N GLY A 56 73.69 -25.03 3.17
CA GLY A 56 74.89 -25.71 3.63
C GLY A 56 76.12 -24.81 3.72
N THR A 57 77.05 -25.18 4.61
CA THR A 57 78.52 -24.99 4.49
C THR A 57 79.19 -25.93 5.51
N GLY A 58 80.14 -26.77 5.08
CA GLY A 58 81.00 -27.59 5.96
C GLY A 58 82.03 -26.76 6.78
N PRO A 59 83.07 -27.35 7.42
CA PRO A 59 83.63 -28.69 7.22
C PRO A 59 83.95 -29.49 8.52
N ASP A 60 84.56 -30.67 8.32
CA ASP A 60 85.39 -31.47 9.24
C ASP A 60 84.73 -32.26 10.39
N SER A 61 84.65 -33.58 10.21
CA SER A 61 85.58 -34.52 10.87
C SER A 61 85.26 -36.00 10.55
N GLY A 62 86.16 -36.66 9.81
CA GLY A 62 86.56 -38.06 10.03
C GLY A 62 85.62 -39.20 9.62
N VAL A 63 85.75 -39.68 8.37
CA VAL A 63 85.61 -41.12 8.07
C VAL A 63 86.81 -41.62 7.28
N SER A 64 87.45 -42.65 7.84
CA SER A 64 88.32 -43.63 7.15
C SER A 64 88.42 -44.78 8.15
N THR A 65 87.91 -45.97 7.90
CA THR A 65 88.16 -46.92 6.80
C THR A 65 87.05 -47.98 6.88
N GLY A 66 86.64 -48.73 5.84
CA GLY A 66 87.26 -49.02 4.57
C GLY A 66 86.37 -49.96 3.74
N ASP A 67 86.92 -50.33 2.60
CA ASP A 67 86.33 -51.01 1.45
C ASP A 67 85.48 -52.26 1.72
N GLY A 68 84.48 -52.42 0.86
CA GLY A 68 83.74 -53.67 0.68
C GLY A 68 82.87 -53.59 -0.57
N SER A 69 83.49 -53.62 -1.75
CA SER A 69 82.78 -53.95 -3.00
C SER A 69 82.20 -55.35 -2.87
N GLY A 70 80.88 -55.46 -2.95
CA GLY A 70 80.15 -56.71 -2.95
C GLY A 70 78.82 -56.51 -3.65
N GLY A 71 78.83 -56.58 -4.99
CA GLY A 71 77.64 -56.95 -5.73
C GLY A 71 77.27 -58.36 -5.28
N VAL A 72 76.13 -58.45 -4.60
CA VAL A 72 75.43 -59.69 -4.33
C VAL A 72 74.16 -59.64 -5.17
N ASP A 73 74.26 -60.16 -6.39
CA ASP A 73 73.43 -61.29 -6.80
C ASP A 73 73.23 -62.34 -5.67
N ASP A 74 72.52 -61.96 -4.61
CA ASP A 74 71.97 -62.93 -3.66
C ASP A 74 70.68 -63.47 -4.28
N GLY A 75 70.79 -64.66 -4.89
CA GLY A 75 69.61 -65.48 -5.18
C GLY A 75 68.79 -65.71 -3.91
N PRO A 76 67.48 -66.00 -4.05
CA PRO A 76 66.53 -66.02 -2.94
C PRO A 76 67.06 -66.85 -1.75
N PRO A 77 66.86 -66.38 -0.50
CA PRO A 77 67.39 -67.01 0.69
C PRO A 77 67.00 -68.50 0.77
N PRO A 78 67.88 -69.39 1.28
CA PRO A 78 67.63 -70.83 1.27
C PRO A 78 66.50 -71.17 2.24
N GLY A 79 65.29 -71.37 1.68
CA GLY A 79 64.09 -71.77 2.44
C GLY A 79 62.78 -71.12 1.99
N CYS A 80 62.83 -70.10 1.12
CA CYS A 80 61.66 -69.42 0.60
C CYS A 80 61.41 -69.86 -0.85
N THR A 81 60.25 -70.45 -1.14
CA THR A 81 59.84 -70.83 -2.50
C THR A 81 58.85 -69.77 -2.99
N PRO A 82 59.21 -68.93 -3.99
CA PRO A 82 58.36 -67.83 -4.43
C PRO A 82 56.96 -68.33 -4.83
N MET A 83 55.95 -67.79 -4.18
CA MET A 83 54.54 -67.95 -4.54
C MET A 83 53.93 -66.57 -4.82
N PRO A 84 52.74 -66.48 -5.45
CA PRO A 84 52.06 -65.18 -5.57
C PRO A 84 51.79 -64.59 -4.19
N GLU A 85 52.02 -63.28 -4.02
CA GLU A 85 51.71 -62.55 -2.81
C GLU A 85 50.25 -62.76 -2.35
N LEU A 86 50.08 -62.99 -1.05
CA LEU A 86 48.79 -63.06 -0.37
C LEU A 86 48.75 -61.97 0.68
N CYS A 87 47.58 -61.40 0.95
CA CYS A 87 47.47 -60.36 1.96
C CYS A 87 47.51 -60.95 3.38
N ASN A 88 48.71 -61.22 3.90
CA ASN A 88 48.92 -61.93 5.15
C ASN A 88 50.07 -61.39 6.02
N GLY A 89 50.78 -60.35 5.56
CA GLY A 89 51.88 -59.72 6.30
C GLY A 89 53.22 -60.45 6.16
N LEU A 90 53.31 -61.41 5.24
CA LEU A 90 54.52 -62.17 4.93
C LEU A 90 54.99 -61.81 3.50
N ASP A 91 56.29 -62.01 3.28
CA ASP A 91 56.93 -61.90 1.97
C ASP A 91 56.88 -63.29 1.32
N ASP A 92 55.83 -63.54 0.55
CA ASP A 92 55.46 -64.85 -0.02
C ASP A 92 56.20 -65.13 -1.35
N ASP A 93 56.60 -64.08 -2.07
CA ASP A 93 57.39 -64.12 -3.30
C ASP A 93 58.91 -63.92 -3.10
N CYS A 94 59.30 -63.57 -1.86
CA CYS A 94 60.67 -63.47 -1.36
C CYS A 94 61.46 -62.29 -1.98
N ASP A 95 60.81 -61.22 -2.42
CA ASP A 95 61.46 -60.05 -3.01
C ASP A 95 61.98 -59.01 -1.98
N GLY A 96 61.66 -59.24 -0.70
CA GLY A 96 62.06 -58.40 0.43
C GLY A 96 61.02 -57.38 0.86
N VAL A 97 59.83 -57.36 0.24
CA VAL A 97 58.72 -56.47 0.55
C VAL A 97 57.45 -57.30 0.80
N PRO A 98 57.04 -57.48 2.07
CA PRO A 98 55.76 -58.13 2.38
C PRO A 98 54.58 -57.40 1.74
N ASP A 99 53.65 -58.15 1.15
CA ASP A 99 52.40 -57.68 0.56
C ASP A 99 52.57 -56.55 -0.49
N ASP A 100 53.57 -56.60 -1.38
CA ASP A 100 53.73 -55.59 -2.45
C ASP A 100 52.64 -55.73 -3.56
N ASP A 101 52.40 -54.65 -4.30
CA ASP A 101 51.44 -54.57 -5.42
C ASP A 101 49.94 -54.87 -5.05
N ASP A 102 49.55 -54.70 -3.78
CA ASP A 102 48.15 -54.84 -3.30
C ASP A 102 47.53 -56.23 -3.58
N PRO A 103 48.09 -57.31 -2.98
CA PRO A 103 47.64 -58.67 -3.24
C PRO A 103 46.20 -58.89 -2.77
N GLU A 104 45.42 -59.61 -3.58
CA GLU A 104 43.98 -59.87 -3.35
C GLU A 104 43.08 -58.61 -3.31
N GLY A 105 43.64 -57.42 -3.55
CA GLY A 105 42.94 -56.14 -3.64
C GLY A 105 42.15 -55.94 -4.94
N GLY A 106 41.46 -54.81 -5.03
CA GLY A 106 40.72 -54.39 -6.22
C GLY A 106 39.28 -54.91 -6.36
N ALA A 107 38.84 -55.82 -5.48
CA ALA A 107 37.45 -56.28 -5.46
C ALA A 107 36.53 -55.20 -4.85
N ALA A 108 35.32 -55.04 -5.40
CA ALA A 108 34.31 -54.18 -4.79
C ALA A 108 33.87 -54.74 -3.42
N CYS A 109 33.72 -53.86 -2.45
CA CYS A 109 33.30 -54.20 -1.10
C CYS A 109 32.36 -53.14 -0.54
N ASN A 110 31.71 -53.45 0.58
CA ASN A 110 30.88 -52.49 1.31
C ASN A 110 31.58 -52.12 2.62
N THR A 111 31.82 -50.84 2.83
CA THR A 111 32.55 -50.32 4.01
C THR A 111 31.71 -50.34 5.28
N GLY A 112 30.39 -50.51 5.17
CA GLY A 112 29.43 -50.35 6.26
C GLY A 112 29.15 -48.89 6.64
N MET A 113 29.76 -47.91 5.95
CA MET A 113 29.45 -46.48 6.10
C MET A 113 28.11 -46.14 5.40
N PRO A 114 27.41 -45.09 5.84
CA PRO A 114 26.19 -44.63 5.18
C PRO A 114 26.51 -43.85 3.89
N GLY A 115 25.46 -43.50 3.14
CA GLY A 115 25.57 -42.62 1.98
C GLY A 115 26.44 -43.14 0.84
N GLU A 116 27.09 -42.21 0.14
CA GLU A 116 27.99 -42.52 -0.98
C GLU A 116 29.28 -43.24 -0.54
N CYS A 117 29.60 -43.23 0.76
CA CYS A 117 30.77 -43.93 1.31
C CYS A 117 30.57 -45.43 1.48
N ALA A 118 29.35 -45.94 1.26
CA ALA A 118 29.03 -47.36 1.42
C ALA A 118 29.84 -48.25 0.46
N ASP A 119 30.14 -47.75 -0.75
CA ASP A 119 30.89 -48.48 -1.76
C ASP A 119 32.41 -48.28 -1.56
N GLY A 120 33.14 -49.39 -1.55
CA GLY A 120 34.58 -49.43 -1.35
C GLY A 120 35.28 -50.39 -2.28
N VAL A 121 36.61 -50.37 -2.22
CA VAL A 121 37.49 -51.35 -2.86
C VAL A 121 38.35 -52.04 -1.81
N MET A 122 38.51 -53.35 -1.93
CA MET A 122 39.41 -54.11 -1.08
C MET A 122 40.84 -53.67 -1.34
N THR A 123 41.59 -53.42 -0.27
CA THR A 123 43.01 -53.06 -0.28
C THR A 123 43.74 -53.86 0.79
N CYS A 124 44.91 -54.38 0.48
CA CYS A 124 45.81 -54.99 1.44
C CYS A 124 46.58 -53.90 2.18
N ALA A 125 46.28 -53.74 3.47
CA ALA A 125 46.96 -52.79 4.34
C ALA A 125 47.41 -53.49 5.63
N GLY A 126 48.72 -53.55 5.86
CA GLY A 126 49.29 -54.12 7.07
C GLY A 126 49.03 -55.63 7.25
N GLY A 127 49.07 -56.41 6.15
CA GLY A 127 48.84 -57.85 6.16
C GLY A 127 47.39 -58.28 6.38
N ALA A 128 46.44 -57.37 6.15
CA ALA A 128 45.01 -57.65 6.22
C ALA A 128 44.26 -56.95 5.09
N LEU A 129 43.27 -57.66 4.54
CA LEU A 129 42.35 -57.11 3.57
C LEU A 129 41.36 -56.16 4.28
N GLU A 130 41.45 -54.88 3.96
CA GLU A 130 40.57 -53.82 4.43
C GLU A 130 39.71 -53.28 3.28
N CYS A 131 38.48 -52.87 3.59
CA CYS A 131 37.61 -52.24 2.60
C CYS A 131 37.79 -50.71 2.68
N ALA A 132 38.54 -50.14 1.73
CA ALA A 132 38.74 -48.70 1.66
C ALA A 132 37.58 -48.02 0.91
N PRO A 133 36.96 -46.95 1.44
CA PRO A 133 35.87 -46.26 0.75
C PRO A 133 36.34 -45.61 -0.56
N LEU A 134 35.48 -45.60 -1.58
CA LEU A 134 35.76 -44.91 -2.84
C LEU A 134 35.58 -43.39 -2.74
N SER A 135 34.77 -42.93 -1.79
CA SER A 135 34.53 -41.52 -1.47
C SER A 135 34.88 -41.26 -0.01
N ALA A 136 35.63 -40.18 0.26
CA ALA A 136 35.99 -39.79 1.62
C ALA A 136 34.91 -38.93 2.33
N GLY A 137 33.74 -38.79 1.70
CA GLY A 137 32.72 -37.81 2.06
C GLY A 137 33.09 -36.41 1.58
N VAL A 138 32.11 -35.64 1.11
CA VAL A 138 32.23 -34.23 0.74
C VAL A 138 31.10 -33.44 1.40
N ALA A 139 31.21 -32.11 1.46
CA ALA A 139 30.12 -31.30 2.01
C ALA A 139 28.82 -31.54 1.22
N GLU A 140 27.70 -31.61 1.94
CA GLU A 140 26.37 -31.85 1.38
C GLU A 140 26.05 -30.94 0.20
N VAL A 141 25.45 -31.53 -0.83
CA VAL A 141 24.79 -30.85 -1.93
C VAL A 141 23.32 -31.23 -1.90
N CYS A 142 22.42 -30.28 -2.16
CA CYS A 142 20.99 -30.57 -2.17
C CYS A 142 20.59 -31.50 -3.33
N ASN A 143 20.70 -32.81 -3.12
CA ASN A 143 20.54 -33.85 -4.13
C ASN A 143 19.79 -35.09 -3.58
N GLY A 144 19.46 -35.14 -2.28
CA GLY A 144 18.78 -36.27 -1.64
C GLY A 144 19.71 -37.41 -1.24
N LEU A 145 21.02 -37.23 -1.36
CA LEU A 145 22.07 -38.17 -0.99
C LEU A 145 22.76 -37.70 0.29
N ASP A 146 23.46 -38.62 0.94
CA ASP A 146 24.31 -38.38 2.09
C ASP A 146 25.74 -38.33 1.56
N ASP A 147 26.16 -37.12 1.17
CA ASP A 147 27.43 -36.85 0.49
C ASP A 147 28.58 -36.80 1.50
N ASP A 148 28.32 -36.41 2.75
CA ASP A 148 29.30 -36.31 3.85
C ASP A 148 29.38 -37.58 4.72
N CYS A 149 28.46 -38.52 4.49
CA CYS A 149 28.40 -39.85 5.10
C CYS A 149 28.18 -39.81 6.62
N ASP A 150 27.46 -38.80 7.11
CA ASP A 150 27.08 -38.68 8.52
C ASP A 150 25.78 -39.44 8.87
N GLY A 151 25.10 -40.00 7.86
CA GLY A 151 23.86 -40.75 7.99
C GLY A 151 22.60 -39.92 7.81
N THR A 152 22.71 -38.63 7.46
CA THR A 152 21.59 -37.73 7.25
C THR A 152 21.72 -36.96 5.92
N PRO A 153 21.02 -37.42 4.86
CA PRO A 153 21.00 -36.70 3.59
C PRO A 153 20.58 -35.24 3.70
N ASP A 154 21.27 -34.38 2.96
CA ASP A 154 21.04 -32.93 2.86
C ASP A 154 20.96 -32.19 4.21
N ASN A 155 21.76 -32.60 5.20
CA ASN A 155 21.78 -31.92 6.49
C ASN A 155 22.27 -30.47 6.36
N GLY A 156 21.78 -29.57 7.23
CA GLY A 156 22.29 -28.19 7.27
C GLY A 156 21.91 -27.28 6.10
N ASP A 157 20.89 -27.61 5.31
CA ASP A 157 20.34 -26.77 4.22
C ASP A 157 21.37 -26.44 3.10
N PRO A 158 21.95 -27.46 2.45
CA PRO A 158 23.01 -27.27 1.47
C PRO A 158 22.52 -26.45 0.27
N GLY A 159 23.29 -25.43 -0.12
CA GLY A 159 22.92 -24.50 -1.18
C GLY A 159 21.80 -23.51 -0.83
N GLY A 160 21.25 -23.56 0.39
CA GLY A 160 20.23 -22.65 0.90
C GLY A 160 20.76 -21.28 1.32
N GLY A 161 19.85 -20.41 1.79
CA GLY A 161 20.13 -19.08 2.33
C GLY A 161 20.35 -17.98 1.28
N GLY A 162 20.45 -18.32 0.00
CA GLY A 162 20.51 -17.33 -1.08
C GLY A 162 19.14 -16.73 -1.39
N ALA A 163 19.09 -15.40 -1.60
CA ALA A 163 17.87 -14.74 -2.07
C ALA A 163 17.47 -15.24 -3.46
N CYS A 164 16.18 -15.42 -3.68
CA CYS A 164 15.59 -15.91 -4.90
C CYS A 164 14.25 -15.21 -5.16
N ASN A 165 13.72 -15.35 -6.37
CA ASN A 165 12.39 -14.88 -6.71
C ASN A 165 11.46 -16.07 -6.90
N THR A 166 10.34 -16.09 -6.18
CA THR A 166 9.38 -17.21 -6.15
C THR A 166 8.49 -17.25 -7.39
N GLY A 167 8.45 -16.16 -8.17
CA GLY A 167 7.50 -15.95 -9.25
C GLY A 167 6.08 -15.60 -8.81
N MET A 168 5.82 -15.52 -7.50
CA MET A 168 4.54 -15.04 -6.94
C MET A 168 4.47 -13.51 -6.99
N PRO A 169 3.27 -12.92 -7.06
CA PRO A 169 3.10 -11.47 -7.00
C PRO A 169 3.24 -10.93 -5.57
N GLY A 170 3.19 -9.60 -5.44
CA GLY A 170 3.15 -8.91 -4.16
C GLY A 170 4.36 -9.18 -3.27
N ILE A 171 4.12 -9.16 -1.95
CA ILE A 171 5.16 -9.41 -0.94
C ILE A 171 5.74 -10.82 -0.99
N CYS A 172 5.04 -11.75 -1.65
CA CYS A 172 5.47 -13.14 -1.81
C CYS A 172 6.55 -13.31 -2.89
N SER A 173 6.87 -12.28 -3.68
CA SER A 173 7.82 -12.39 -4.78
C SER A 173 9.24 -12.71 -4.32
N ASP A 174 9.61 -12.18 -3.16
CA ASP A 174 10.92 -12.36 -2.56
C ASP A 174 10.93 -13.64 -1.73
N GLY A 175 11.98 -14.43 -1.89
CA GLY A 175 12.14 -15.68 -1.16
C GLY A 175 13.60 -16.02 -0.90
N THR A 176 13.78 -17.09 -0.14
CA THR A 176 15.07 -17.65 0.20
C THR A 176 15.13 -19.10 -0.28
N ASN A 177 16.24 -19.46 -0.93
CA ASN A 177 16.50 -20.84 -1.32
C ASN A 177 16.61 -21.73 -0.08
N SER A 178 15.95 -22.88 -0.11
CA SER A 178 16.05 -23.91 0.93
C SER A 178 15.99 -25.29 0.28
N CYS A 179 16.83 -26.20 0.78
CA CYS A 179 16.85 -27.60 0.43
C CYS A 179 15.70 -28.33 1.11
N VAL A 180 14.66 -28.67 0.34
CA VAL A 180 13.48 -29.36 0.85
C VAL A 180 13.32 -30.68 0.11
N GLY A 181 13.70 -31.78 0.77
CA GLY A 181 13.59 -33.14 0.24
C GLY A 181 14.52 -33.38 -0.97
N GLY A 182 15.79 -33.00 -0.86
CA GLY A 182 16.79 -33.19 -1.92
C GLY A 182 16.64 -32.28 -3.13
N VAL A 183 15.82 -31.23 -3.02
CA VAL A 183 15.61 -30.25 -4.09
C VAL A 183 15.74 -28.84 -3.54
N LEU A 184 16.60 -28.04 -4.18
CA LEU A 184 16.75 -26.64 -3.86
C LEU A 184 15.51 -25.88 -4.36
N SER A 185 14.69 -25.42 -3.42
CA SER A 185 13.43 -24.73 -3.68
C SER A 185 13.51 -23.27 -3.22
N CYS A 186 12.96 -22.36 -4.01
CA CYS A 186 12.78 -20.97 -3.58
C CYS A 186 11.51 -20.88 -2.71
N VAL A 187 11.66 -20.60 -1.42
CA VAL A 187 10.54 -20.49 -0.48
C VAL A 187 10.26 -19.00 -0.21
N PRO A 188 9.01 -18.51 -0.31
CA PRO A 188 8.68 -17.12 -0.02
C PRO A 188 9.09 -16.68 1.39
N ASP A 189 9.68 -15.49 1.50
CA ASP A 189 10.08 -14.91 2.79
C ASP A 189 8.85 -14.41 3.58
N GLN A 190 7.79 -14.04 2.85
CA GLN A 190 6.48 -13.68 3.38
C GLN A 190 5.41 -14.61 2.80
N VAL A 191 4.44 -14.98 3.63
CA VAL A 191 3.28 -15.78 3.22
C VAL A 191 2.09 -14.88 2.96
N ALA A 192 1.23 -15.28 2.02
CA ALA A 192 -0.03 -14.60 1.72
C ALA A 192 -0.86 -14.38 3.01
N GLY A 193 -1.18 -13.12 3.25
CA GLY A 193 -1.98 -12.63 4.37
C GLY A 193 -3.37 -12.18 3.94
N ALA A 194 -4.04 -11.42 4.80
CA ALA A 194 -5.21 -10.64 4.40
C ALA A 194 -4.74 -9.24 4.01
N GLU A 195 -5.33 -8.68 2.96
CA GLU A 195 -5.05 -7.32 2.51
C GLU A 195 -5.16 -6.29 3.66
N ILE A 196 -4.13 -5.44 3.77
CA ILE A 196 -4.16 -4.25 4.60
C ILE A 196 -3.86 -3.03 3.72
N CYS A 197 -4.45 -1.88 4.06
CA CYS A 197 -4.26 -0.67 3.26
C CYS A 197 -2.86 -0.08 3.49
N ASN A 198 -1.87 -0.60 2.76
CA ASN A 198 -0.45 -0.26 2.92
C ASN A 198 0.26 -0.01 1.57
N GLY A 199 -0.44 -0.16 0.43
CA GLY A 199 0.15 0.02 -0.91
C GLY A 199 0.92 -1.20 -1.42
N GLN A 200 0.74 -2.36 -0.80
CA GLN A 200 1.32 -3.64 -1.18
C GLN A 200 0.20 -4.64 -1.49
N ASP A 201 0.58 -5.76 -2.11
CA ASP A 201 -0.27 -6.92 -2.37
C ASP A 201 0.14 -7.95 -1.31
N ASP A 202 -0.62 -7.99 -0.21
CA ASP A 202 -0.33 -8.77 0.99
C ASP A 202 -0.87 -10.20 0.89
N ASP A 203 -1.93 -10.42 0.11
CA ASP A 203 -2.53 -11.74 -0.14
C ASP A 203 -1.97 -12.44 -1.40
N CYS A 204 -1.11 -11.75 -2.14
CA CYS A 204 -0.35 -12.26 -3.27
C CYS A 204 -1.27 -12.76 -4.41
N ASP A 205 -2.37 -12.06 -4.66
CA ASP A 205 -3.30 -12.34 -5.75
C ASP A 205 -3.02 -11.52 -7.03
N GLY A 206 -2.12 -10.53 -6.94
CA GLY A 206 -1.72 -9.64 -8.03
C GLY A 206 -2.42 -8.29 -8.05
N ALA A 207 -3.33 -8.01 -7.11
CA ALA A 207 -3.98 -6.72 -6.93
C ALA A 207 -3.46 -6.04 -5.64
N ILE A 208 -3.09 -4.76 -5.77
CA ILE A 208 -2.67 -3.96 -4.61
C ILE A 208 -3.91 -3.36 -3.93
N ASP A 209 -4.01 -3.53 -2.61
CA ASP A 209 -5.07 -3.01 -1.75
C ASP A 209 -6.48 -3.26 -2.31
N ASP A 210 -6.78 -4.50 -2.74
CA ASP A 210 -8.02 -4.80 -3.45
C ASP A 210 -9.29 -4.66 -2.56
N GLY A 211 -10.38 -4.16 -3.16
CA GLY A 211 -11.62 -3.89 -2.43
C GLY A 211 -11.57 -2.62 -1.55
N ASN A 212 -11.35 -2.80 -0.24
CA ASN A 212 -11.27 -1.70 0.75
C ASN A 212 -10.67 -2.21 2.09
N PRO A 213 -9.43 -2.70 2.11
CA PRO A 213 -8.84 -3.29 3.31
C PRO A 213 -8.72 -2.24 4.42
N GLY A 214 -9.06 -2.60 5.66
CA GLY A 214 -9.06 -1.68 6.80
C GLY A 214 -10.12 -0.55 6.75
N GLY A 215 -10.95 -0.49 5.71
CA GLY A 215 -12.02 0.50 5.54
C GLY A 215 -13.36 0.12 6.17
N GLY A 216 -14.39 0.91 5.87
CA GLY A 216 -15.79 0.67 6.25
C GLY A 216 -16.18 1.14 7.65
N SER A 217 -15.22 1.47 8.50
CA SER A 217 -15.51 2.06 9.81
C SER A 217 -15.91 3.53 9.69
N ALA A 218 -16.84 3.97 10.54
CA ALA A 218 -17.21 5.38 10.64
C ALA A 218 -16.02 6.23 11.13
N CYS A 219 -15.90 7.42 10.58
CA CYS A 219 -14.85 8.38 10.91
C CYS A 219 -15.39 9.81 10.90
N GLY A 220 -14.66 10.74 11.51
CA GLY A 220 -14.95 12.17 11.44
C GLY A 220 -14.04 12.84 10.41
N THR A 221 -14.62 13.52 9.42
CA THR A 221 -13.87 14.21 8.36
C THR A 221 -13.22 15.51 8.85
N GLY A 222 -13.70 16.04 9.98
CA GLY A 222 -13.33 17.36 10.49
C GLY A 222 -14.04 18.52 9.78
N GLN A 223 -14.89 18.23 8.79
CA GLN A 223 -15.77 19.23 8.17
C GLN A 223 -16.99 19.50 9.06
N PRO A 224 -17.64 20.67 8.94
CA PRO A 224 -18.86 20.97 9.68
C PRO A 224 -20.09 20.33 9.01
N GLY A 225 -21.26 20.57 9.60
CA GLY A 225 -22.54 20.21 9.01
C GLY A 225 -22.72 18.74 8.67
N ILE A 226 -23.45 18.48 7.58
CA ILE A 226 -23.73 17.13 7.09
C ILE A 226 -22.47 16.38 6.59
N CYS A 227 -21.39 17.11 6.33
CA CYS A 227 -20.11 16.57 5.86
C CYS A 227 -19.25 15.99 7.00
N ALA A 228 -19.60 16.24 8.27
CA ALA A 228 -18.79 15.83 9.42
C ALA A 228 -18.61 14.31 9.54
N ALA A 229 -19.66 13.56 9.20
CA ALA A 229 -19.62 12.10 9.23
C ALA A 229 -19.03 11.55 7.93
N GLY A 230 -18.05 10.66 8.07
CA GLY A 230 -17.42 9.96 6.95
C GLY A 230 -17.28 8.46 7.20
N THR A 231 -16.78 7.77 6.18
CA THR A 231 -16.41 6.35 6.21
C THR A 231 -14.98 6.19 5.75
N ASN A 232 -14.20 5.39 6.50
CA ASN A 232 -12.82 5.07 6.14
C ASN A 232 -12.80 4.29 4.82
N THR A 233 -11.98 4.74 3.87
CA THR A 233 -11.79 4.14 2.56
C THR A 233 -10.30 4.06 2.26
N CYS A 234 -9.84 2.89 1.81
CA CYS A 234 -8.49 2.69 1.32
C CYS A 234 -8.35 3.33 -0.05
N VAL A 235 -7.50 4.35 -0.16
CA VAL A 235 -7.24 5.04 -1.42
C VAL A 235 -5.73 5.17 -1.56
N SER A 236 -5.16 4.48 -2.54
CA SER A 236 -3.71 4.52 -2.85
C SER A 236 -2.83 4.14 -1.65
N GLY A 237 -3.10 3.00 -0.99
CA GLY A 237 -2.30 2.51 0.15
C GLY A 237 -2.46 3.29 1.45
N MET A 238 -3.46 4.17 1.55
CA MET A 238 -3.74 4.92 2.77
C MET A 238 -5.23 4.93 3.12
N ILE A 239 -5.54 4.71 4.40
CA ILE A 239 -6.89 4.90 4.94
C ILE A 239 -7.19 6.40 4.97
N THR A 240 -8.23 6.77 4.24
CA THR A 240 -8.74 8.13 4.15
C THR A 240 -10.18 8.19 4.67
N CYS A 241 -10.53 9.24 5.41
CA CYS A 241 -11.90 9.45 5.84
C CYS A 241 -12.67 10.23 4.76
N GLN A 242 -13.54 9.55 4.02
CA GLN A 242 -14.34 10.18 2.98
C GLN A 242 -15.70 10.58 3.54
N ALA A 243 -16.11 11.84 3.33
CA ALA A 243 -17.42 12.33 3.76
C ALA A 243 -18.56 11.50 3.16
N ASN A 244 -19.54 11.14 3.98
CA ASN A 244 -20.72 10.38 3.53
C ASN A 244 -21.65 11.24 2.68
N ASN A 245 -21.67 12.55 2.94
CA ASN A 245 -22.43 13.54 2.19
C ASN A 245 -21.47 14.56 1.57
N ALA A 246 -21.71 14.90 0.31
CA ALA A 246 -21.03 16.03 -0.33
C ALA A 246 -21.73 17.34 0.07
N PRO A 247 -20.99 18.47 0.14
CA PRO A 247 -21.60 19.77 0.36
C PRO A 247 -22.53 20.10 -0.82
N VAL A 248 -23.74 20.57 -0.50
CA VAL A 248 -24.76 21.03 -1.44
C VAL A 248 -25.25 22.40 -1.02
N ALA A 249 -25.92 23.15 -1.91
CA ALA A 249 -26.48 24.44 -1.51
C ALA A 249 -27.49 24.28 -0.35
N GLU A 250 -27.54 25.26 0.54
CA GLU A 250 -28.42 25.30 1.71
C GLU A 250 -29.87 24.96 1.39
N ILE A 251 -30.42 23.99 2.12
CA ILE A 251 -31.85 23.68 2.11
C ILE A 251 -32.49 24.44 3.26
N CYS A 252 -32.93 25.65 2.94
CA CYS A 252 -33.40 26.60 3.93
C CYS A 252 -34.48 26.05 4.87
N GLY A 253 -34.29 26.32 6.16
CA GLY A 253 -35.22 25.99 7.24
C GLY A 253 -35.13 24.54 7.71
N ASN A 254 -34.12 23.78 7.29
CA ASN A 254 -33.88 22.42 7.78
C ASN A 254 -33.02 22.38 9.05
N GLY A 255 -32.38 23.50 9.42
CA GLY A 255 -31.53 23.62 10.60
C GLY A 255 -30.23 22.80 10.51
N LEU A 256 -29.81 22.44 9.29
CA LEU A 256 -28.56 21.78 8.98
C LEU A 256 -27.65 22.76 8.22
N ASP A 257 -26.35 22.46 8.25
CA ASP A 257 -25.32 23.12 7.43
C ASP A 257 -25.05 22.14 6.27
N ASP A 258 -25.72 22.39 5.14
CA ASP A 258 -25.74 21.50 3.98
C ASP A 258 -24.55 21.78 3.05
N ASP A 259 -24.06 23.01 3.02
CA ASP A 259 -22.91 23.42 2.20
C ASP A 259 -21.56 23.30 2.93
N CYS A 260 -21.61 22.97 4.22
CA CYS A 260 -20.50 22.67 5.09
C CYS A 260 -19.54 23.86 5.25
N ASP A 261 -20.08 25.08 5.30
CA ASP A 261 -19.32 26.33 5.47
C ASP A 261 -19.24 26.81 6.93
N SER A 262 -19.82 26.06 7.88
CA SER A 262 -19.94 26.36 9.32
C SER A 262 -21.04 27.34 9.69
N THR A 263 -21.91 27.69 8.75
CA THR A 263 -23.13 28.45 9.02
C THR A 263 -24.35 27.60 8.68
N VAL A 264 -25.44 27.83 9.42
CA VAL A 264 -26.68 27.06 9.27
C VAL A 264 -27.70 27.96 8.60
N ASP A 265 -28.34 27.47 7.54
CA ASP A 265 -29.40 28.15 6.79
C ASP A 265 -28.96 29.54 6.25
N ASP A 266 -27.70 29.68 5.81
CA ASP A 266 -27.22 30.89 5.15
C ASP A 266 -27.54 30.88 3.64
N GLY A 267 -27.25 31.98 2.93
CA GLY A 267 -27.64 32.09 1.52
C GLY A 267 -29.16 32.08 1.22
N CYS A 268 -30.01 31.94 2.24
CA CYS A 268 -31.47 31.75 2.16
C CYS A 268 -32.30 32.99 1.82
N GLY A 269 -31.75 33.95 1.08
CA GLY A 269 -32.53 35.11 0.62
C GLY A 269 -33.59 34.72 -0.39
N CYS A 270 -34.84 35.20 -0.23
CA CYS A 270 -35.84 34.99 -1.27
C CYS A 270 -35.42 35.68 -2.58
N PRO A 271 -35.50 34.99 -3.73
CA PRO A 271 -35.06 35.53 -5.01
C PRO A 271 -35.88 36.75 -5.48
N PHE A 272 -37.10 36.89 -4.97
CA PHE A 272 -38.00 38.02 -5.18
C PHE A 272 -38.93 38.16 -3.96
N GLY A 273 -39.58 39.32 -3.81
CA GLY A 273 -40.50 39.56 -2.70
C GLY A 273 -41.77 38.72 -2.80
N LEU A 274 -42.33 38.32 -1.65
CA LEU A 274 -43.49 37.42 -1.55
C LEU A 274 -44.71 37.87 -2.38
N CYS A 275 -44.89 39.18 -2.54
CA CYS A 275 -46.02 39.77 -3.25
C CYS A 275 -45.76 40.06 -4.73
N SER A 276 -44.66 39.55 -5.28
CA SER A 276 -44.34 39.66 -6.70
C SER A 276 -44.66 38.35 -7.39
N VAL A 277 -45.58 38.39 -8.36
CA VAL A 277 -45.80 37.26 -9.28
C VAL A 277 -44.52 37.02 -10.07
N SER A 278 -44.03 35.80 -9.99
CA SER A 278 -42.79 35.35 -10.60
C SER A 278 -43.08 34.08 -11.39
N GLY A 279 -42.57 34.00 -12.62
CA GLY A 279 -42.64 32.77 -13.41
C GLY A 279 -41.72 31.66 -12.90
N SER A 280 -40.96 31.91 -11.83
CA SER A 280 -40.01 30.98 -11.21
C SER A 280 -40.52 30.56 -9.83
N PRO A 281 -40.22 29.32 -9.38
CA PRO A 281 -40.59 28.87 -8.05
C PRO A 281 -39.83 29.64 -6.97
N MET A 282 -40.45 29.79 -5.80
CA MET A 282 -39.79 30.36 -4.62
C MET A 282 -38.96 29.27 -3.91
N VAL A 283 -37.87 29.67 -3.27
CA VAL A 283 -37.06 28.76 -2.45
C VAL A 283 -37.77 28.51 -1.13
N ASN A 284 -38.20 27.26 -0.89
CA ASN A 284 -38.77 26.87 0.40
C ASN A 284 -37.78 27.19 1.52
N GLY A 285 -38.24 27.81 2.61
CA GLY A 285 -37.37 28.22 3.72
C GLY A 285 -36.76 29.62 3.61
N CYS A 286 -36.88 30.31 2.46
CA CYS A 286 -36.32 31.65 2.32
C CYS A 286 -37.04 32.73 3.16
N ASP A 287 -38.29 32.45 3.53
CA ASP A 287 -39.11 33.24 4.45
C ASP A 287 -40.09 32.30 5.18
N PRO A 288 -40.38 32.50 6.49
CA PRO A 288 -41.32 31.65 7.22
C PRO A 288 -42.72 31.52 6.57
N CYS A 289 -43.19 32.59 5.91
CA CYS A 289 -44.43 32.54 5.15
C CYS A 289 -44.27 31.73 3.87
N VAL A 290 -43.16 31.88 3.15
CA VAL A 290 -42.88 31.03 1.97
C VAL A 290 -42.91 29.56 2.36
N SER A 291 -42.33 29.16 3.49
CA SER A 291 -42.41 27.77 3.95
C SER A 291 -43.84 27.29 4.21
N SER A 292 -44.67 28.17 4.77
CA SER A 292 -46.08 27.87 5.04
C SER A 292 -46.87 27.70 3.74
N VAL A 293 -46.65 28.58 2.76
CA VAL A 293 -47.24 28.49 1.41
C VAL A 293 -46.73 27.24 0.68
N CYS A 294 -45.42 26.95 0.67
CA CYS A 294 -44.88 25.74 0.05
C CYS A 294 -45.47 24.45 0.63
N ALA A 295 -45.79 24.44 1.93
CA ALA A 295 -46.40 23.30 2.60
C ALA A 295 -47.89 23.13 2.25
N ALA A 296 -48.60 24.24 2.02
CA ALA A 296 -50.00 24.25 1.60
C ALA A 296 -50.13 23.91 0.10
N ASP A 297 -49.31 24.53 -0.74
CA ASP A 297 -49.23 24.30 -2.18
C ASP A 297 -47.77 24.06 -2.65
N PRO A 298 -47.37 22.79 -2.84
CA PRO A 298 -46.05 22.44 -3.37
C PRO A 298 -45.77 23.02 -4.77
N TYR A 299 -46.79 23.40 -5.55
CA TYR A 299 -46.61 24.02 -6.85
C TYR A 299 -45.82 25.34 -6.77
N CYS A 300 -46.02 26.12 -5.71
CA CYS A 300 -45.38 27.43 -5.52
C CYS A 300 -43.84 27.36 -5.40
N CYS A 301 -43.33 26.20 -4.98
CA CYS A 301 -41.90 26.01 -4.68
C CYS A 301 -41.25 24.93 -5.55
N SER A 302 -42.04 24.24 -6.39
CA SER A 302 -41.56 23.27 -7.37
C SER A 302 -41.74 23.72 -8.82
N THR A 303 -42.72 24.59 -9.10
CA THR A 303 -43.10 24.95 -10.47
C THR A 303 -43.04 26.46 -10.72
N ALA A 304 -43.84 27.28 -10.01
CA ALA A 304 -43.86 28.73 -10.22
C ALA A 304 -44.52 29.47 -9.06
N TRP A 305 -44.01 30.65 -8.72
CA TRP A 305 -44.65 31.56 -7.76
C TRP A 305 -45.64 32.50 -8.46
N ASP A 306 -46.83 31.98 -8.79
CA ASP A 306 -47.82 32.74 -9.55
C ASP A 306 -48.83 33.54 -8.68
N SER A 307 -49.89 34.05 -9.29
CA SER A 307 -50.92 34.80 -8.56
C SER A 307 -51.69 33.98 -7.52
N ALA A 308 -51.76 32.65 -7.68
CA ALA A 308 -52.35 31.79 -6.66
C ALA A 308 -51.46 31.77 -5.42
N CYS A 309 -50.15 31.57 -5.60
CA CYS A 309 -49.16 31.61 -4.51
C CYS A 309 -49.16 32.96 -3.76
N VAL A 310 -49.26 34.08 -4.48
CA VAL A 310 -49.37 35.41 -3.87
C VAL A 310 -50.65 35.56 -3.04
N ASN A 311 -51.78 35.02 -3.51
CA ASN A 311 -53.04 35.06 -2.75
C ASN A 311 -53.02 34.12 -1.52
N GLU A 312 -52.18 33.09 -1.55
CA GLU A 312 -51.98 32.19 -0.43
C GLU A 312 -51.18 32.83 0.72
N VAL A 313 -50.39 33.88 0.48
CA VAL A 313 -49.68 34.63 1.53
C VAL A 313 -50.65 35.15 2.60
N GLU A 314 -51.79 35.73 2.18
CA GLU A 314 -52.80 36.23 3.11
C GLU A 314 -53.52 35.09 3.82
N THR A 315 -53.87 34.02 3.10
CA THR A 315 -54.74 32.95 3.63
C THR A 315 -54.00 31.89 4.43
N VAL A 316 -52.73 31.64 4.13
CA VAL A 316 -51.90 30.61 4.77
C VAL A 316 -51.05 31.21 5.88
N CYS A 317 -50.45 32.39 5.66
CA CYS A 317 -49.55 33.02 6.63
C CYS A 317 -50.23 34.11 7.46
N GLY A 318 -51.42 34.58 7.06
CA GLY A 318 -52.11 35.69 7.73
C GLY A 318 -51.43 37.04 7.55
N GLN A 319 -50.50 37.18 6.59
CA GLN A 319 -49.80 38.44 6.32
C GLN A 319 -50.61 39.32 5.37
N ALA A 320 -50.86 40.57 5.76
CA ALA A 320 -51.58 41.55 4.92
C ALA A 320 -50.71 42.17 3.81
N ASP A 321 -49.59 41.55 3.48
CA ASP A 321 -48.56 42.17 2.65
C ASP A 321 -48.93 42.20 1.17
N CYS A 322 -49.67 41.22 0.66
CA CYS A 322 -49.90 41.07 -0.77
C CYS A 322 -51.22 41.70 -1.21
N VAL A 323 -51.20 43.03 -1.33
CA VAL A 323 -52.31 43.77 -1.91
C VAL A 323 -52.36 43.67 -3.43
N GLY A 324 -53.58 43.61 -3.96
CA GLY A 324 -53.84 43.82 -5.38
C GLY A 324 -53.27 45.17 -5.85
N SER A 325 -52.82 45.19 -7.10
CA SER A 325 -52.21 46.34 -7.81
C SER A 325 -52.97 47.68 -7.78
N SER A 326 -54.15 47.75 -7.16
CA SER A 326 -54.95 48.95 -6.93
C SER A 326 -54.57 49.77 -5.69
N CYS A 327 -53.82 49.22 -4.72
CA CYS A 327 -53.39 50.00 -3.57
C CYS A 327 -52.15 50.86 -3.91
N ALA A 328 -52.07 52.07 -3.35
CA ALA A 328 -50.95 52.97 -3.57
C ALA A 328 -49.63 52.45 -2.99
N HIS A 329 -49.73 51.66 -1.91
CA HIS A 329 -48.64 50.92 -1.27
C HIS A 329 -49.23 49.73 -0.50
N LEU A 330 -48.36 48.93 0.14
CA LEU A 330 -48.76 47.78 0.95
C LEU A 330 -49.53 48.20 2.20
N VAL A 331 -50.48 47.37 2.67
CA VAL A 331 -51.31 47.64 3.86
C VAL A 331 -50.46 47.81 5.12
N CYS A 332 -49.33 47.11 5.19
CA CYS A 332 -48.39 47.17 6.30
C CYS A 332 -47.31 48.24 6.16
N SER A 333 -47.38 49.08 5.13
CA SER A 333 -46.49 50.23 4.93
C SER A 333 -47.22 51.53 5.20
N THR A 334 -46.58 52.48 5.89
CA THR A 334 -47.13 53.83 6.06
C THR A 334 -46.97 54.66 4.78
N GLY A 335 -47.86 55.62 4.56
CA GLY A 335 -47.84 56.44 3.36
C GLY A 335 -49.09 57.28 3.14
N VAL A 336 -49.42 57.49 1.85
CA VAL A 336 -50.62 58.22 1.44
C VAL A 336 -51.88 57.43 1.84
N ALA A 337 -53.00 58.12 2.00
CA ALA A 337 -54.26 57.45 2.31
C ALA A 337 -54.56 56.33 1.29
N LEU A 338 -54.90 55.14 1.77
CA LEU A 338 -55.27 54.02 0.90
C LEU A 338 -56.73 54.15 0.46
N THR A 339 -56.99 53.82 -0.80
CA THR A 339 -58.35 53.90 -1.35
C THR A 339 -59.18 52.73 -0.85
N SER A 340 -60.35 53.02 -0.27
CA SER A 340 -61.31 51.97 0.11
C SER A 340 -61.64 51.08 -1.09
N GLY A 341 -61.58 49.76 -0.89
CA GLY A 341 -61.78 48.77 -1.94
C GLY A 341 -60.49 48.29 -2.60
N CYS A 342 -59.34 48.89 -2.30
CA CYS A 342 -58.06 48.41 -2.81
C CYS A 342 -57.60 47.11 -2.10
N HIS A 343 -58.07 46.88 -0.88
CA HIS A 343 -57.97 45.62 -0.12
C HIS A 343 -59.22 45.44 0.73
N SER A 344 -59.57 44.18 1.04
CA SER A 344 -60.68 43.84 1.94
C SER A 344 -60.49 44.50 3.32
N CYS A 345 -59.28 44.38 3.89
CA CYS A 345 -58.91 45.00 5.17
C CYS A 345 -58.95 46.54 5.13
N VAL A 346 -58.47 47.15 4.05
CA VAL A 346 -58.52 48.61 3.88
C VAL A 346 -59.98 49.07 3.88
N SER A 347 -60.88 48.38 3.17
CA SER A 347 -62.32 48.69 3.22
C SER A 347 -62.89 48.63 4.65
N THR A 348 -62.52 47.61 5.43
CA THR A 348 -62.95 47.47 6.82
C THR A 348 -62.44 48.62 7.67
N ILE A 349 -61.13 48.93 7.61
CA ILE A 349 -60.53 50.03 8.36
C ILE A 349 -61.14 51.37 7.96
N CYS A 350 -61.34 51.65 6.67
CA CYS A 350 -61.98 52.89 6.22
C CYS A 350 -63.38 53.12 6.81
N LEU A 351 -64.10 52.05 7.17
CA LEU A 351 -65.43 52.16 7.80
C LEU A 351 -65.33 52.53 9.29
N PHE A 352 -64.24 52.18 9.96
CA PHE A 352 -64.02 52.47 11.37
C PHE A 352 -63.20 53.74 11.59
N ASP A 353 -62.13 53.91 10.81
CA ASP A 353 -61.31 55.10 10.77
C ASP A 353 -61.23 55.69 9.34
N SER A 354 -62.06 56.71 9.11
CA SER A 354 -62.05 57.46 7.85
C SER A 354 -60.72 58.16 7.56
N TYR A 355 -59.93 58.48 8.60
CA TYR A 355 -58.65 59.17 8.45
C TYR A 355 -57.68 58.38 7.56
N CYS A 356 -57.65 57.06 7.74
CA CYS A 356 -56.81 56.14 6.97
C CYS A 356 -57.06 56.19 5.45
N CYS A 357 -58.24 56.66 5.04
CA CYS A 357 -58.68 56.63 3.65
C CYS A 357 -58.98 58.02 3.06
N THR A 358 -58.95 59.07 3.89
CA THR A 358 -59.10 60.46 3.43
C THR A 358 -57.85 61.31 3.64
N THR A 359 -56.98 60.95 4.58
CA THR A 359 -55.90 61.82 5.04
C THR A 359 -54.53 61.17 4.85
N ALA A 360 -54.25 60.07 5.54
CA ALA A 360 -52.97 59.37 5.47
C ALA A 360 -53.09 57.95 6.01
N TRP A 361 -52.26 57.04 5.52
CA TRP A 361 -52.10 55.71 6.10
C TRP A 361 -50.90 55.72 7.05
N ASP A 362 -51.12 55.98 8.33
CA ASP A 362 -50.04 56.11 9.32
C ASP A 362 -49.89 54.86 10.20
N SER A 363 -49.04 54.95 11.24
CA SER A 363 -48.81 53.84 12.17
C SER A 363 -50.07 53.40 12.92
N THR A 364 -51.05 54.29 13.10
CA THR A 364 -52.34 53.93 13.70
C THR A 364 -53.09 53.03 12.74
N CYS A 365 -53.19 53.40 11.46
CA CYS A 365 -53.82 52.59 10.41
C CYS A 365 -53.16 51.22 10.27
N VAL A 366 -51.83 51.14 10.36
CA VAL A 366 -51.10 49.85 10.35
C VAL A 366 -51.42 49.00 11.58
N ASN A 367 -51.47 49.59 12.79
CA ASN A 367 -51.84 48.86 14.01
C ASN A 367 -53.30 48.36 14.00
N GLU A 368 -54.17 49.05 13.27
CA GLU A 368 -55.57 48.69 13.09
C GLU A 368 -55.77 47.44 12.23
N VAL A 369 -54.80 47.08 11.37
CA VAL A 369 -54.82 45.86 10.53
C VAL A 369 -55.00 44.61 11.37
N ALA A 370 -54.20 44.45 12.43
CA ALA A 370 -54.31 43.32 13.34
C ALA A 370 -55.66 43.30 14.08
N SER A 371 -56.14 44.49 14.47
CA SER A 371 -57.34 44.61 15.31
C SER A 371 -58.63 44.36 14.55
N TYR A 372 -58.75 44.85 13.30
CA TYR A 372 -59.99 44.78 12.53
C TYR A 372 -60.00 43.67 11.48
N CYS A 373 -58.83 43.21 11.04
CA CYS A 373 -58.72 42.23 9.96
C CYS A 373 -58.11 40.91 10.40
N GLY A 374 -57.53 40.84 11.61
CA GLY A 374 -56.88 39.64 12.11
C GLY A 374 -55.62 39.24 11.33
N LEU A 375 -55.07 40.18 10.56
CA LEU A 375 -53.85 39.98 9.77
C LEU A 375 -52.65 40.59 10.50
N THR A 376 -51.46 40.02 10.29
CA THR A 376 -50.22 40.54 10.86
C THR A 376 -49.47 41.40 9.86
N CYS A 377 -48.82 42.45 10.38
CA CYS A 377 -47.85 43.24 9.65
C CYS A 377 -46.44 42.90 10.15
N PRO A 378 -45.48 42.60 9.26
CA PRO A 378 -44.12 42.21 9.63
C PRO A 378 -43.29 43.35 10.25
#